data_AF-A0A1B1I056-F1
#
_entry.id   AF-A0A1B1I056-F1
#
_cell.length_a   1.000
_cell.length_b   1.000
_cell.length_c   1.000
_cell.angle_alpha   90.00
_cell.angle_beta   90.00
_cell.angle_gamma   90.00
#
_symmetry.space_group_name_H-M   'P 1'
#
loop_
_entity.id
_entity.type
_entity.pdbx_description
1 polymer ?
#
loop_
_entity_poly.entity_id
_entity_poly.type
_entity_poly.pdbx_seq_one_letter_code
_entity_poly.pdbx_strand_id
1 'polypeptide(L)' 'MKTCYYVKTRVDDRGHVSLIETGAVDVKGLPEGRCSSTDYEDVYTDWFESREEADEVVREVRSM' A
#
# COMPACT_ATOMS: atom_id res chain seq x y z
N MET A 1 -13.25 16.65 4.41
CA MET A 1 -12.24 15.65 4.79
C MET A 1 -12.81 14.32 4.37
N LYS A 2 -12.03 13.52 3.64
CA LYS A 2 -12.41 12.17 3.26
C LYS A 2 -11.44 11.21 3.95
N THR A 3 -11.97 10.11 4.45
CA THR A 3 -11.14 9.02 4.95
C THR A 3 -10.60 8.28 3.74
N CYS A 4 -9.28 8.31 3.55
CA CYS A 4 -8.60 7.50 2.55
C CYS A 4 -7.87 6.36 3.25
N TYR A 5 -7.80 5.23 2.57
CA TYR A 5 -7.09 4.05 3.03
C TYR A 5 -5.75 4.00 2.32
N TYR A 6 -4.74 3.49 2.99
CA TYR A 6 -3.44 3.27 2.36
C TYR A 6 -2.94 1.87 2.66
N VAL A 7 -2.24 1.31 1.69
CA VAL A 7 -1.59 0.01 1.78
C VAL A 7 -0.12 0.21 1.45
N LYS A 8 0.76 -0.18 2.37
CA LYS A 8 2.19 -0.23 2.10
C LYS A 8 2.62 -1.66 1.87
N THR A 9 3.17 -1.92 0.70
CA THR A 9 3.79 -3.20 0.35
C THR A 9 5.29 -2.98 0.15
N ARG A 10 6.07 -4.00 0.48
CA ARG A 10 7.46 -4.09 0.07
C ARG A 10 7.62 -5.22 -0.92
N VAL A 11 8.56 -5.05 -1.83
CA VAL A 11 9.05 -6.09 -2.73
C VAL A 11 10.55 -6.19 -2.49
N ASP A 12 10.99 -7.33 -1.99
CA ASP A 12 12.42 -7.62 -1.82
C ASP A 12 13.05 -7.95 -3.18
N ASP A 13 14.38 -7.81 -3.32
CA ASP A 13 15.12 -8.13 -4.56
C ASP A 13 14.90 -9.58 -5.07
N ARG A 14 14.45 -10.47 -4.18
CA ARG A 14 14.05 -11.85 -4.51
C ARG A 14 12.65 -11.97 -5.13
N GLY A 15 11.96 -10.86 -5.37
CA GLY A 15 10.57 -10.81 -5.85
C GLY A 15 9.53 -11.18 -4.78
N HIS A 16 9.91 -11.20 -3.50
CA HIS A 16 9.00 -11.53 -2.42
C HIS A 16 8.20 -10.29 -2.02
N VAL A 17 6.88 -10.35 -2.20
CA VAL A 17 5.98 -9.26 -1.81
C VAL A 17 5.58 -9.46 -0.35
N SER A 18 5.59 -8.40 0.44
CA SER A 18 5.10 -8.45 1.82
C SER A 18 4.33 -7.19 2.17
N LEU A 19 3.29 -7.37 2.97
CA LEU A 19 2.55 -6.26 3.54
C LEU A 19 3.36 -5.64 4.69
N ILE A 20 3.60 -4.33 4.63
CA ILE A 20 4.26 -3.57 5.69
C ILE A 20 3.21 -3.09 6.69
N GLU A 21 2.26 -2.29 6.21
CA GLU A 21 1.19 -1.73 7.02
C GLU A 21 -0.02 -1.38 6.15
N THR A 22 -1.18 -1.33 6.77
CA THR A 22 -2.38 -0.72 6.20
C THR A 22 -2.99 0.22 7.22
N GLY A 23 -3.56 1.32 6.75
CA GLY A 23 -4.22 2.27 7.62
C GLY A 23 -5.31 3.07 6.93
N ALA A 24 -5.95 3.93 7.72
CA ALA A 24 -6.92 4.89 7.25
C ALA A 24 -6.54 6.26 7.82
N VAL A 25 -6.59 7.29 6.99
CA VAL A 25 -6.25 8.67 7.38
C VAL A 25 -7.21 9.65 6.72
N ASP A 26 -7.63 10.64 7.50
CA ASP A 26 -8.47 11.71 7.00
C ASP A 26 -7.64 12.74 6.25
N VAL A 27 -7.83 12.79 4.93
CA VAL A 27 -7.12 13.68 4.03
C VAL A 27 -8.09 14.69 3.40
N LYS A 28 -7.54 15.81 2.92
CA LYS A 28 -8.33 16.80 2.17
C LYS A 28 -8.58 16.37 0.72
N GLY A 29 -7.71 15.53 0.16
CA GLY A 29 -7.82 14.92 -1.17
C GLY A 29 -6.93 13.67 -1.24
N LEU A 30 -7.21 12.79 -2.20
CA LEU A 30 -6.46 11.54 -2.39
C LEU A 30 -4.99 11.88 -2.68
N PRO A 31 -4.03 11.37 -1.88
CA PRO A 31 -2.62 11.55 -2.16
C PRO A 31 -2.21 10.73 -3.39
N GLU A 32 -1.17 11.16 -4.09
CA GLU A 32 -0.59 10.37 -5.17
C GLU A 32 0.13 9.14 -4.60
N GLY A 33 0.02 8.01 -5.32
CA GLY A 33 0.78 6.80 -5.03
C GLY A 33 2.28 7.11 -4.99
N ARG A 34 2.99 6.55 -4.01
CA ARG A 34 4.42 6.77 -3.83
C ARG A 34 5.16 5.46 -3.88
N CYS A 35 6.18 5.37 -4.73
CA CYS A 35 7.16 4.30 -4.70
C CYS A 35 8.50 4.84 -4.19
N SER A 36 9.11 4.11 -3.27
CA SER A 36 10.45 4.36 -2.76
C SER A 36 11.29 3.10 -2.97
N SER A 37 12.17 3.13 -3.97
CA SER A 37 13.12 2.07 -4.25
C SER A 37 14.41 2.27 -3.44
N THR A 38 14.92 1.20 -2.86
CA THR A 38 16.24 1.14 -2.20
C THR A 38 17.07 0.01 -2.82
N ASP A 39 18.37 -0.07 -2.50
CA ASP A 39 19.26 -1.11 -3.03
C ASP A 39 18.84 -2.56 -2.71
N TYR A 40 17.91 -2.78 -1.77
CA TYR A 40 17.50 -4.11 -1.31
C TYR A 40 15.98 -4.36 -1.43
N GLU A 41 15.17 -3.31 -1.34
CA GLU A 41 13.71 -3.41 -1.26
C GLU A 41 13.05 -2.23 -1.98
N ASP A 42 11.95 -2.50 -2.68
CA ASP A 42 11.04 -1.50 -3.22
C ASP A 42 9.81 -1.38 -2.32
N VAL A 43 9.55 -0.18 -1.80
CA VAL A 43 8.37 0.10 -0.97
C VAL A 43 7.34 0.89 -1.77
N TYR A 44 6.17 0.30 -1.96
CA TYR A 44 5.03 0.93 -2.61
C TYR A 44 4.03 1.37 -1.55
N THR A 45 3.52 2.59 -1.70
CA THR A 45 2.41 3.15 -0.92
C THR A 45 1.29 3.48 -1.88
N ASP A 46 0.24 2.69 -1.82
CA ASP A 46 -0.96 2.88 -2.63
C ASP A 46 -2.10 3.46 -1.78
N TRP A 47 -2.93 4.29 -2.42
CA TRP A 47 -3.97 5.09 -1.76
C TRP A 47 -5.32 4.77 -2.38
N PHE A 48 -6.26 4.38 -1.53
CA PHE A 48 -7.60 3.97 -1.92
C PHE A 48 -8.65 4.88 -1.30
N GLU A 49 -9.68 5.20 -2.06
CA GLU A 49 -10.87 5.89 -1.53
C GLU A 49 -11.79 4.94 -0.76
N SER A 50 -11.63 3.63 -0.98
CA SER A 50 -12.49 2.57 -0.43
C SER A 50 -11.68 1.57 0.39
N ARG A 51 -12.24 1.17 1.54
CA ARG A 51 -11.64 0.12 2.38
C ARG A 51 -11.58 -1.22 1.67
N GLU A 52 -12.57 -1.51 0.83
CA GLU A 52 -12.72 -2.79 0.14
C GLU A 52 -11.58 -3.01 -0.86
N GLU A 53 -11.21 -1.97 -1.63
CA GLU A 53 -10.05 -2.03 -2.53
C GLU A 53 -8.74 -2.22 -1.75
N ALA A 54 -8.57 -1.52 -0.62
CA ALA A 54 -7.41 -1.71 0.23
C ALA A 54 -7.32 -3.15 0.80
N ASP A 55 -8.46 -3.74 1.18
CA ASP A 55 -8.52 -5.11 1.69
C ASP A 55 -8.25 -6.16 0.60
N GLU A 56 -8.68 -5.90 -0.64
CA GLU A 56 -8.38 -6.76 -1.78
C GLU A 56 -6.87 -6.88 -2.00
N VAL A 57 -6.16 -5.74 -2.06
CA VAL A 57 -4.69 -5.74 -2.20
C VAL A 57 -4.01 -6.47 -1.05
N VAL A 58 -4.50 -6.29 0.19
CA VAL A 58 -3.98 -7.03 1.35
C VAL A 58 -4.14 -8.54 1.18
N ARG A 59 -5.29 -8.99 0.65
CA ARG A 59 -5.56 -10.41 0.45
C ARG A 59 -4.71 -11.00 -0.66
N GLU A 60 -4.53 -10.27 -1.75
CA GLU A 60 -3.64 -10.68 -2.83
C GLU A 60 -2.21 -10.85 -2.31
N VAL A 61 -1.67 -9.86 -1.61
CA VAL A 61 -0.32 -9.90 -1.05
C VAL A 61 -0.16 -11.04 -0.03
N ARG A 62 -1.19 -11.32 0.78
CA ARG A 62 -1.17 -12.43 1.74
C ARG A 62 -1.34 -13.81 1.11
N SER A 63 -1.79 -13.87 -0.14
CA SER A 63 -1.99 -15.12 -0.88
C SER A 63 -0.82 -15.47 -1.81
N MET A 64 0.18 -14.59 -1.96
CA MET A 64 1.39 -14.80 -2.75
C MET A 64 2.45 -15.61 -2.00
#